data_AF-M4SCB7-F1
#
_entry.id   AF-M4SCB7-F1
#
_cell.length_a   1.000
_cell.length_b   1.000
_cell.length_c   1.000
_cell.angle_alpha   90.00
_cell.angle_beta   90.00
_cell.angle_gamma   90.00
#
_symmetry.space_group_name_H-M   'P 1'
#
loop_
_entity.id
_entity.type
_entity.pdbx_description
1 polymer ?
#
loop_
_entity_poly.entity_id
_entity_poly.type
_entity_poly.pdbx_seq_one_letter_code
_entity_poly.pdbx_strand_id
1 'polypeptide(L)'
;MKHRRRAALAAALWLAPLPAAAKPACAPAQVERVTALIRDAAGDMHLILATIRGRMTTEQVRCWAATGDRRMMTELARRLEAGDGIARDPERAEDLYKIAATPKPGTLWIYVPGVGGQPGRVMPHTIGPGEPGLPEAAYRRALMHIEGRATRPSYRKGLKLLKQAADGGYPPARARYAAIMNGPST
;
A
#
# COMPACT_ATOMS: atom_id res chain seq x y z
N MET A 1 -33.12 57.78 -44.42
CA MET A 1 -31.80 57.17 -44.65
C MET A 1 -31.21 56.70 -43.32
N LYS A 2 -30.68 55.47 -43.32
CA LYS A 2 -29.76 54.76 -42.39
C LYS A 2 -29.25 55.59 -41.19
N HIS A 3 -29.26 55.10 -39.95
CA HIS A 3 -28.37 54.02 -39.50
C HIS A 3 -28.91 53.27 -38.27
N ARG A 4 -29.21 51.97 -38.43
CA ARG A 4 -29.34 51.02 -37.31
C ARG A 4 -27.95 50.75 -36.74
N ARG A 5 -27.65 51.26 -35.54
CA ARG A 5 -26.46 50.86 -34.78
C ARG A 5 -26.69 49.46 -34.23
N ARG A 6 -26.12 48.44 -34.88
CA ARG A 6 -26.06 47.08 -34.34
C ARG A 6 -25.05 47.09 -33.19
N ALA A 7 -25.54 46.98 -31.95
CA ALA A 7 -24.69 46.70 -30.81
C ALA A 7 -24.12 45.28 -30.98
N ALA A 8 -22.85 45.19 -31.34
CA ALA A 8 -22.11 43.94 -31.32
C ALA A 8 -21.79 43.62 -29.85
N LEU A 9 -22.55 42.69 -29.27
CA LEU A 9 -22.19 42.05 -28.01
C LEU A 9 -20.93 41.22 -28.24
N ALA A 10 -19.77 41.77 -27.86
CA ALA A 10 -18.55 41.00 -27.74
C ALA A 10 -18.70 40.08 -26.53
N ALA A 11 -19.12 38.83 -26.78
CA ALA A 11 -19.12 37.78 -25.78
C ALA A 11 -17.65 37.43 -25.47
N ALA A 12 -17.12 37.99 -24.38
CA ALA A 12 -15.84 37.59 -23.83
C ALA A 12 -15.97 36.14 -23.35
N LEU A 13 -15.52 35.18 -24.17
CA LEU A 13 -15.37 33.79 -23.79
C LEU A 13 -14.23 33.70 -22.77
N TRP A 14 -14.57 33.82 -21.49
CA TRP A 14 -13.63 33.50 -20.41
C TRP A 14 -13.33 32.01 -20.48
N LEU A 15 -12.13 31.64 -20.93
CA LEU A 15 -11.59 30.29 -20.73
C LEU A 15 -11.40 30.09 -19.22
N ALA A 16 -12.42 29.55 -18.56
CA ALA A 16 -12.25 29.02 -17.21
C ALA A 16 -11.26 27.85 -17.28
N PRO A 17 -10.25 27.80 -16.39
CA PRO A 17 -9.35 26.65 -16.32
C PRO A 17 -10.18 25.40 -16.02
N LEU A 18 -10.08 24.40 -16.90
CA LEU A 18 -10.68 23.08 -16.69
C LEU A 18 -10.26 22.57 -15.30
N PRO A 19 -11.21 22.14 -14.45
CA PRO A 19 -10.86 21.59 -13.15
C PRO A 19 -9.91 20.41 -13.38
N ALA A 20 -8.74 20.46 -12.75
CA ALA A 20 -7.80 19.36 -12.76
C ALA A 20 -8.55 18.09 -12.36
N ALA A 21 -8.58 17.10 -13.27
CA ALA A 21 -9.31 15.86 -13.06
C ALA A 21 -8.94 15.27 -11.71
N ALA A 22 -9.89 15.27 -10.77
CA ALA A 22 -9.71 14.63 -9.48
C ALA A 22 -9.35 13.16 -9.76
N LYS A 23 -8.27 12.66 -9.12
CA LYS A 23 -7.91 11.24 -9.21
C LYS A 23 -9.16 10.41 -8.91
N PRO A 24 -9.51 9.40 -9.74
CA PRO A 24 -10.72 8.63 -9.51
C PRO A 24 -10.66 8.06 -8.09
N ALA A 25 -11.62 8.46 -7.26
CA ALA A 25 -11.68 7.99 -5.89
C ALA A 25 -11.92 6.48 -5.94
N CYS A 26 -10.95 5.69 -5.48
CA CYS A 26 -11.08 4.25 -5.44
C CYS A 26 -12.31 3.86 -4.60
N ALA A 27 -13.12 2.93 -5.10
CA ALA A 27 -14.33 2.52 -4.40
C ALA A 27 -13.97 1.94 -3.01
N PRO A 28 -14.65 2.35 -1.93
CA PRO A 28 -14.39 1.84 -0.60
C PRO A 28 -14.76 0.36 -0.48
N ALA A 29 -14.21 -0.33 0.52
CA ALA A 29 -14.65 -1.67 0.89
C ALA A 29 -16.15 -1.65 1.22
N GLN A 30 -16.88 -2.69 0.80
CA GLN A 30 -18.28 -2.86 1.22
C GLN A 30 -18.33 -3.07 2.74
N VAL A 31 -19.27 -2.40 3.38
CA VAL A 31 -19.48 -2.48 4.83
C VAL A 31 -20.93 -2.85 5.08
N GLU A 32 -21.14 -3.97 5.75
CA GLU A 32 -22.44 -4.43 6.19
C GLU A 32 -22.56 -4.23 7.71
N ARG A 33 -23.70 -3.71 8.15
CA ARG A 33 -23.98 -3.50 9.57
C ARG A 33 -24.98 -4.56 10.01
N VAL A 34 -24.57 -5.39 10.95
CA VAL A 34 -25.41 -6.44 11.53
C VAL A 34 -25.86 -5.99 12.91
N THR A 35 -27.17 -6.02 13.12
CA THR A 35 -27.82 -5.81 14.41
C THR A 35 -28.61 -7.06 14.74
N ALA A 36 -28.24 -7.77 15.80
CA ALA A 36 -28.91 -9.00 16.21
C ALA A 36 -29.20 -9.00 17.71
N LEU A 37 -30.38 -9.46 18.08
CA LEU A 37 -30.72 -9.78 19.46
C LEU A 37 -30.55 -11.29 19.64
N ILE A 38 -29.66 -11.69 20.55
CA ILE A 38 -29.35 -13.10 20.82
C ILE A 38 -29.60 -13.36 22.30
N ARG A 39 -30.31 -14.45 22.60
CA ARG A 39 -30.47 -14.95 23.97
C ARG A 39 -29.38 -15.97 24.24
N ASP A 40 -28.66 -15.84 25.35
CA ASP A 40 -27.66 -16.83 25.75
C ASP A 40 -28.27 -18.02 26.51
N ALA A 41 -27.42 -18.95 26.93
CA ALA A 41 -27.83 -20.15 27.66
C ALA A 41 -28.35 -19.87 29.09
N ALA A 42 -28.00 -18.72 29.67
CA ALA A 42 -28.52 -18.27 30.98
C ALA A 42 -29.87 -17.55 30.86
N GLY A 43 -30.29 -17.22 29.63
CA GLY A 43 -31.53 -16.51 29.34
C GLY A 43 -31.34 -15.00 29.17
N ASP A 44 -30.11 -14.49 29.29
CA ASP A 44 -29.80 -13.07 29.13
C ASP A 44 -29.86 -12.65 27.66
N MET A 45 -30.36 -11.44 27.43
CA MET A 45 -30.50 -10.87 26.09
C MET A 45 -29.29 -10.00 25.75
N HIS A 46 -28.61 -10.35 24.65
CA HIS A 46 -27.46 -9.62 24.11
C HIS A 46 -27.84 -8.93 22.81
N LEU A 47 -27.53 -7.62 22.71
CA LEU A 47 -27.58 -6.88 21.45
C LEU A 47 -26.20 -6.90 20.80
N ILE A 48 -26.04 -7.66 19.73
CA ILE A 48 -24.84 -7.62 18.92
C ILE A 48 -24.97 -6.52 17.88
N LEU A 49 -24.06 -5.55 17.95
CA LEU A 49 -23.83 -4.53 16.93
C LEU A 49 -22.48 -4.81 16.27
N ALA A 50 -22.51 -5.34 15.05
CA ALA A 50 -21.31 -5.66 14.31
C ALA A 50 -21.24 -4.87 13.00
N THR A 51 -20.02 -4.49 12.62
CA THR A 51 -19.74 -3.90 11.31
C THR A 51 -18.80 -4.84 10.58
N ILE A 52 -19.33 -5.54 9.58
CA ILE A 52 -18.61 -6.52 8.78
C ILE A 52 -18.05 -5.81 7.56
N ARG A 53 -16.73 -5.91 7.36
CA ARG A 53 -16.10 -5.45 6.11
C ARG A 53 -16.10 -6.60 5.12
N GLY A 54 -16.76 -6.40 3.99
CA GLY A 54 -16.75 -7.32 2.87
C GLY A 54 -15.36 -7.46 2.27
N ARG A 55 -15.11 -8.59 1.61
CA ARG A 55 -13.87 -8.82 0.87
C ARG A 55 -13.80 -7.87 -0.33
N MET A 56 -12.72 -7.11 -0.44
CA MET A 56 -12.52 -6.23 -1.60
C MET A 56 -12.30 -7.03 -2.88
N THR A 57 -12.93 -6.59 -3.97
CA THR A 57 -12.70 -7.16 -5.31
C THR A 57 -11.26 -6.88 -5.76
N THR A 58 -10.76 -7.64 -6.73
CA THR A 58 -9.37 -7.46 -7.17
C THR A 58 -9.16 -6.12 -7.86
N GLU A 59 -10.19 -5.57 -8.52
CA GLU A 59 -10.13 -4.23 -9.10
C GLU A 59 -10.02 -3.15 -8.03
N GLN A 60 -10.79 -3.25 -6.95
CA GLN A 60 -10.68 -2.34 -5.81
C GLN A 60 -9.28 -2.40 -5.21
N VAL A 61 -8.77 -3.61 -4.93
CA VAL A 61 -7.41 -3.81 -4.40
C VAL A 61 -6.37 -3.20 -5.34
N ARG A 62 -6.47 -3.40 -6.66
CA ARG A 62 -5.57 -2.80 -7.66
C ARG A 62 -5.62 -1.27 -7.62
N CYS A 63 -6.82 -0.69 -7.53
CA CYS A 63 -6.98 0.76 -7.46
C CYS A 63 -6.26 1.32 -6.22
N TRP A 64 -6.54 0.78 -5.03
CA TRP A 64 -5.92 1.25 -3.80
C TRP A 64 -4.42 0.95 -3.72
N ALA A 65 -3.96 -0.19 -4.25
CA ALA A 65 -2.53 -0.45 -4.37
C ALA A 65 -1.84 0.60 -5.26
N ALA A 66 -2.50 1.06 -6.33
CA ALA A 66 -1.97 2.10 -7.23
C ALA A 66 -1.89 3.48 -6.58
N THR A 67 -2.65 3.76 -5.51
CA THR A 67 -2.54 5.03 -4.76
C THR A 67 -1.35 5.08 -3.81
N GLY A 68 -0.67 3.95 -3.60
CA GLY A 68 0.41 3.84 -2.62
C GLY A 68 0.02 3.16 -1.32
N ASP A 69 -1.22 2.65 -1.19
CA ASP A 69 -1.64 1.94 0.02
C ASP A 69 -0.85 0.63 0.16
N ARG A 70 0.08 0.61 1.12
CA ARG A 70 0.97 -0.53 1.35
C ARG A 70 0.22 -1.80 1.74
N ARG A 71 -0.93 -1.69 2.43
CA ARG A 71 -1.74 -2.87 2.80
C ARG A 71 -2.35 -3.48 1.56
N MET A 72 -2.86 -2.63 0.65
CA MET A 72 -3.43 -3.08 -0.62
C MET A 72 -2.36 -3.59 -1.59
N MET A 73 -1.15 -3.04 -1.59
CA MET A 73 -0.01 -3.63 -2.29
C MET A 73 0.31 -5.05 -1.78
N THR A 74 0.32 -5.24 -0.45
CA THR A 74 0.59 -6.54 0.19
C THR A 74 -0.50 -7.56 -0.16
N GLU A 75 -1.77 -7.15 -0.15
CA GLU A 75 -2.90 -7.99 -0.54
C GLU A 75 -2.89 -8.32 -2.03
N LEU A 76 -2.56 -7.35 -2.89
CA LEU A 76 -2.43 -7.57 -4.32
C LEU A 76 -1.31 -8.58 -4.62
N ALA A 77 -0.15 -8.42 -3.97
CA ALA A 77 0.96 -9.37 -4.07
C ALA A 77 0.52 -10.79 -3.68
N ARG A 78 -0.22 -10.94 -2.58
CA ARG A 78 -0.73 -12.24 -2.13
C ARG A 78 -1.64 -12.89 -3.18
N ARG A 79 -2.51 -12.11 -3.83
CA ARG A 79 -3.37 -12.60 -4.91
C ARG A 79 -2.57 -13.01 -6.14
N LEU A 80 -1.52 -12.25 -6.49
CA LEU A 80 -0.63 -12.58 -7.61
C LEU A 80 0.21 -13.83 -7.32
N GLU A 81 0.53 -14.13 -6.06
CA GLU A 81 1.19 -15.40 -5.70
C GLU A 81 0.25 -16.60 -5.79
N ALA A 82 -0.99 -16.43 -5.32
CA ALA A 82 -1.99 -17.50 -5.24
C ALA A 82 -2.73 -17.76 -6.55
N GLY A 83 -2.78 -16.78 -7.46
CA GLY A 83 -3.66 -16.83 -8.64
C GLY A 83 -5.15 -16.63 -8.31
N ASP A 84 -5.45 -15.98 -7.19
CA ASP A 84 -6.82 -15.82 -6.67
C ASP A 84 -7.57 -14.68 -7.38
N GLY A 85 -8.34 -15.05 -8.40
CA GLY A 85 -9.11 -14.12 -9.24
C GLY A 85 -8.27 -13.31 -10.23
N ILE A 86 -6.96 -13.57 -10.34
CA ILE A 86 -6.02 -12.97 -11.30
C ILE A 86 -4.95 -13.97 -11.71
N ALA A 87 -4.34 -13.77 -12.88
CA ALA A 87 -3.20 -14.57 -13.32
C ALA A 87 -2.04 -14.48 -12.31
N ARG A 88 -1.39 -15.63 -12.06
CA ARG A 88 -0.24 -15.72 -11.16
C ARG A 88 0.95 -14.97 -11.76
N ASP A 89 1.57 -14.11 -10.95
CA ASP A 89 2.72 -13.29 -11.33
C ASP A 89 3.65 -13.10 -10.10
N PRO A 90 4.58 -14.04 -9.88
CA PRO A 90 5.46 -14.01 -8.71
C PRO A 90 6.50 -12.89 -8.76
N GLU A 91 6.85 -12.40 -9.95
CA GLU A 91 7.80 -11.29 -10.11
C GLU A 91 7.16 -10.00 -9.61
N ARG A 92 5.97 -9.69 -10.12
CA ARG A 92 5.22 -8.51 -9.67
C ARG A 92 4.82 -8.59 -8.19
N ALA A 93 4.57 -9.79 -7.67
CA ALA A 93 4.32 -9.97 -6.25
C ALA A 93 5.55 -9.61 -5.41
N GLU A 94 6.76 -10.04 -5.80
CA GLU A 94 7.99 -9.67 -5.10
C GLU A 94 8.17 -8.14 -5.08
N ASP A 95 7.96 -7.48 -6.21
CA ASP A 95 8.12 -6.03 -6.32
C ASP A 95 7.14 -5.27 -5.43
N LEU A 96 5.87 -5.67 -5.42
CA LEU A 96 4.87 -5.08 -4.54
C LEU A 96 5.21 -5.30 -3.07
N TYR A 97 5.67 -6.48 -2.67
CA TYR A 97 6.13 -6.70 -1.31
C TYR A 97 7.36 -5.87 -0.97
N LYS A 98 8.32 -5.73 -1.89
CA LYS A 98 9.51 -4.91 -1.70
C LYS A 98 9.11 -3.46 -1.44
N ILE A 99 8.20 -2.90 -2.24
CA ILE A 99 7.71 -1.52 -2.07
C ILE A 99 6.98 -1.38 -0.74
N ALA A 100 6.04 -2.30 -0.43
CA ALA A 100 5.27 -2.26 0.81
C ALA A 100 6.14 -2.46 2.07
N ALA A 101 7.23 -3.23 1.98
CA ALA A 101 8.16 -3.47 3.08
C ALA A 101 9.19 -2.35 3.28
N THR A 102 9.40 -1.49 2.28
CA THR A 102 10.45 -0.46 2.35
C THR A 102 9.94 0.75 3.11
N PRO A 103 10.61 1.17 4.20
CA PRO A 103 10.28 2.41 4.89
C PRO A 103 10.49 3.62 3.97
N LYS A 104 9.57 4.58 4.03
CA LYS A 104 9.73 5.86 3.35
C LYS A 104 10.28 6.88 4.35
N PRO A 105 11.54 7.31 4.22
CA PRO A 105 12.08 8.30 5.13
C PRO A 105 11.33 9.62 4.96
N GLY A 106 11.13 10.34 6.07
CA GLY A 106 10.61 11.71 6.07
C GLY A 106 11.68 12.71 5.67
N THR A 107 12.54 12.36 4.69
CA THR A 107 13.69 13.15 4.26
C THR A 107 13.45 13.69 2.86
N LEU A 108 13.54 15.01 2.72
CA LEU A 108 13.56 15.70 1.44
C LEU A 108 15.02 16.00 1.05
N TRP A 109 15.37 15.74 -0.20
CA TRP A 109 16.66 16.14 -0.76
C TRP A 109 16.50 17.52 -1.40
N ILE A 110 17.13 18.53 -0.82
CA ILE A 110 17.05 19.92 -1.29
C ILE A 110 18.36 20.26 -1.99
N TYR A 111 18.28 20.74 -3.23
CA TYR A 111 19.42 21.34 -3.90
C TYR A 111 19.63 22.76 -3.39
N VAL A 112 20.86 23.04 -2.93
CA VAL A 112 21.32 24.36 -2.51
C VAL A 112 22.30 24.86 -3.57
N PRO A 113 21.98 25.91 -4.33
CA PRO A 113 22.89 26.48 -5.30
C PRO A 113 24.12 27.05 -4.59
N GLY A 114 25.28 26.96 -5.23
CA GLY A 114 26.50 27.55 -4.73
C GLY A 114 26.51 29.06 -4.92
N VAL A 115 27.13 29.79 -3.99
CA VAL A 115 27.25 31.26 -4.02
C VAL A 115 28.73 31.63 -3.96
N GLY A 116 29.15 32.67 -4.70
CA GLY A 116 30.54 33.16 -4.67
C GLY A 116 31.57 32.20 -5.28
N GLY A 117 31.22 31.50 -6.37
CA GLY A 117 32.12 30.56 -7.06
C GLY A 117 32.23 29.17 -6.44
N GLN A 118 31.49 28.90 -5.35
CA GLN A 118 31.38 27.56 -4.77
C GLN A 118 30.44 26.67 -5.57
N PRO A 119 30.66 25.34 -5.63
CA PRO A 119 29.72 24.42 -6.26
C PRO A 119 28.43 24.25 -5.43
N GLY A 120 27.31 24.02 -6.11
CA GLY A 120 26.05 23.65 -5.45
C GLY A 120 26.09 22.23 -4.87
N ARG A 121 25.19 21.93 -3.95
CA ARG A 121 25.12 20.62 -3.25
C ARG A 121 23.68 20.20 -3.00
N VAL A 122 23.45 18.89 -2.91
CA VAL A 122 22.17 18.32 -2.48
C VAL A 122 22.28 17.90 -1.03
N MET A 123 21.40 18.43 -0.17
CA MET A 123 21.41 18.18 1.26
C MET A 123 20.10 17.50 1.71
N PRO A 124 20.15 16.52 2.61
CA PRO A 124 18.96 15.95 3.21
C PRO A 124 18.39 16.89 4.27
N HIS A 125 17.08 17.09 4.24
CA HIS A 125 16.32 17.76 5.30
C HIS A 125 15.19 16.87 5.79
N THR A 126 15.13 16.64 7.09
CA THR A 126 14.01 15.91 7.71
C THR A 126 12.80 16.82 7.76
N ILE A 127 11.74 16.45 7.03
CA ILE A 127 10.47 17.19 6.92
C ILE A 127 9.35 16.59 7.77
N GLY A 128 9.60 15.48 8.46
CA GLY A 128 8.63 14.84 9.33
C GLY A 128 9.01 13.40 9.68
N PRO A 129 8.14 12.69 10.41
CA PRO A 129 8.33 11.27 10.65
C PRO A 129 8.31 10.52 9.31
N GLY A 130 9.23 9.57 9.15
CA GLY A 130 9.14 8.60 8.06
C GLY A 130 7.94 7.68 8.25
N GLU A 131 7.48 7.09 7.17
CA GLU A 131 6.49 6.04 7.24
C GLU A 131 7.20 4.67 7.33
N PRO A 132 6.91 3.85 8.35
CA PRO A 132 7.50 2.52 8.42
C PRO A 132 6.99 1.65 7.27
N GLY A 133 7.84 0.74 6.82
CA GLY A 133 7.44 -0.34 5.93
C GLY A 133 6.53 -1.33 6.65
N LEU A 134 5.70 -2.06 5.91
CA LEU A 134 4.83 -3.09 6.48
C LEU A 134 5.63 -4.35 6.81
N PRO A 135 5.71 -4.76 8.08
CA PRO A 135 6.48 -5.96 8.45
C PRO A 135 5.90 -7.24 7.87
N GLU A 136 4.58 -7.30 7.65
CA GLU A 136 3.92 -8.41 6.96
C GLU A 136 4.44 -8.58 5.53
N ALA A 137 4.61 -7.49 4.78
CA ALA A 137 5.14 -7.54 3.43
C ALA A 137 6.59 -8.06 3.42
N ALA A 138 7.41 -7.60 4.37
CA ALA A 138 8.79 -8.07 4.53
C ALA A 138 8.85 -9.58 4.80
N TYR A 139 7.99 -10.06 5.70
CA TYR A 139 7.86 -11.47 6.04
C TYR A 139 7.42 -12.33 4.85
N ARG A 140 6.36 -11.92 4.13
CA ARG A 140 5.86 -12.67 2.97
C ARG A 140 6.90 -12.73 1.85
N ARG A 141 7.61 -11.63 1.60
CA ARG A 141 8.75 -11.61 0.67
C ARG A 141 9.89 -12.52 1.11
N ALA A 142 10.16 -12.63 2.40
CA ALA A 142 11.16 -13.56 2.89
C ALA A 142 10.73 -15.01 2.61
N LEU A 143 9.47 -15.35 2.91
CA LEU A 143 8.91 -16.68 2.70
C LEU A 143 8.90 -17.10 1.24
N MET A 144 8.51 -16.23 0.29
CA MET A 144 8.50 -16.60 -1.13
C MET A 144 9.91 -17.00 -1.63
N HIS A 145 10.97 -16.43 -1.04
CA HIS A 145 12.35 -16.79 -1.34
C HIS A 145 12.79 -18.10 -0.66
N ILE A 146 12.34 -18.35 0.58
CA ILE A 146 12.64 -19.57 1.34
C ILE A 146 11.90 -20.78 0.76
N GLU A 147 10.66 -20.59 0.35
CA GLU A 147 9.74 -21.65 -0.11
C GLU A 147 9.83 -21.90 -1.62
N GLY A 148 10.72 -21.20 -2.34
CA GLY A 148 10.89 -21.41 -3.78
C GLY A 148 9.78 -20.82 -4.66
N ARG A 149 8.92 -19.95 -4.12
CA ARG A 149 7.76 -19.38 -4.85
C ARG A 149 8.11 -18.16 -5.71
N ALA A 150 9.25 -17.52 -5.46
CA ALA A 150 9.74 -16.39 -6.25
C ALA A 150 10.22 -16.82 -7.65
N THR A 151 10.30 -15.89 -8.61
CA THR A 151 10.83 -16.16 -9.96
C THR A 151 12.29 -16.60 -9.94
N ARG A 152 13.09 -16.01 -9.04
CA ARG A 152 14.49 -16.37 -8.80
C ARG A 152 14.71 -16.58 -7.30
N PRO A 153 14.34 -17.76 -6.76
CA PRO A 153 14.45 -18.03 -5.33
C PRO A 153 15.89 -17.99 -4.85
N SER A 154 16.09 -17.47 -3.64
CA SER A 154 17.36 -17.57 -2.94
C SER A 154 17.09 -17.75 -1.46
N TYR A 155 17.34 -18.97 -0.97
CA TYR A 155 17.16 -19.29 0.45
C TYR A 155 17.97 -18.33 1.34
N ARG A 156 19.23 -18.05 0.98
CA ARG A 156 20.10 -17.11 1.71
C ARG A 156 19.49 -15.70 1.78
N LYS A 157 18.97 -15.20 0.65
CA LYS A 157 18.29 -13.90 0.59
C LYS A 157 17.02 -13.91 1.44
N GLY A 158 16.21 -14.95 1.32
CA GLY A 158 14.97 -15.13 2.10
C GLY A 158 15.24 -15.16 3.60
N LEU A 159 16.24 -15.92 4.05
CA LEU A 159 16.62 -15.99 5.46
C LEU A 159 17.13 -14.64 6.00
N LYS A 160 17.90 -13.88 5.20
CA LYS A 160 18.33 -12.52 5.55
C LYS A 160 17.14 -11.59 5.74
N LEU A 161 16.18 -11.62 4.81
CA LEU A 161 14.95 -10.81 4.90
C LEU A 161 14.09 -11.21 6.10
N LEU A 162 13.98 -12.51 6.37
CA LEU A 162 13.24 -13.04 7.51
C LEU A 162 13.85 -12.57 8.83
N LYS A 163 15.18 -12.63 8.93
CA LYS A 163 15.91 -12.10 10.09
C LYS A 163 15.63 -10.62 10.29
N GLN A 164 15.69 -9.81 9.24
CA GLN A 164 15.41 -8.38 9.33
C GLN A 164 13.99 -8.10 9.84
N ALA A 165 12.99 -8.86 9.36
CA ALA A 165 11.62 -8.74 9.83
C ALA A 165 11.46 -9.19 11.31
N ALA A 166 12.20 -10.22 11.73
CA ALA A 166 12.23 -10.70 13.10
C ALA A 166 12.89 -9.69 14.05
N ASP A 167 14.04 -9.13 13.68
CA ASP A 167 14.77 -8.10 14.41
C ASP A 167 13.93 -6.80 14.49
N GLY A 168 13.12 -6.51 13.47
CA GLY A 168 12.11 -5.45 13.46
C GLY A 168 10.88 -5.73 14.35
N GLY A 169 10.85 -6.84 15.09
CA GLY A 169 9.84 -7.14 16.09
C GLY A 169 8.55 -7.80 15.56
N TYR A 170 8.49 -8.19 14.28
CA TYR A 170 7.29 -8.81 13.72
C TYR A 170 7.10 -10.24 14.27
N PRO A 171 6.03 -10.53 15.07
CA PRO A 171 5.92 -11.78 15.79
C PRO A 171 5.95 -13.04 14.90
N PRO A 172 5.25 -13.09 13.75
CA PRO A 172 5.33 -14.22 12.83
C PRO A 172 6.74 -14.44 12.28
N ALA A 173 7.49 -13.37 11.97
CA ALA A 173 8.86 -13.50 11.51
C ALA A 173 9.79 -14.02 12.61
N ARG A 174 9.65 -13.54 13.86
CA ARG A 174 10.44 -14.05 14.99
C ARG A 174 10.23 -15.53 15.22
N ALA A 175 8.96 -15.96 15.28
CA ALA A 175 8.61 -17.35 15.46
C ALA A 175 9.18 -18.23 14.33
N ARG A 176 9.01 -17.80 13.08
CA ARG A 176 9.50 -18.55 11.92
C ARG A 176 11.03 -18.60 11.85
N TYR A 177 11.70 -17.49 12.16
CA TYR A 177 13.16 -17.42 12.20
C TYR A 177 13.72 -18.33 13.29
N ALA A 178 13.16 -18.26 14.50
CA ALA A 178 13.56 -19.14 15.60
C ALA A 178 13.36 -20.62 15.26
N ALA A 179 12.22 -20.97 14.65
CA ALA A 179 11.97 -22.35 14.21
C ALA A 179 12.99 -22.85 13.17
N ILE A 180 13.45 -21.99 12.27
CA ILE A 180 14.51 -22.34 11.30
C ILE A 180 15.86 -22.52 12.01
N MET A 181 16.19 -21.64 12.96
CA MET A 181 17.48 -21.66 13.66
C MET A 181 17.60 -22.80 14.68
N ASN A 182 16.50 -23.17 15.34
CA ASN A 182 16.46 -24.24 16.34
C ASN A 182 16.45 -25.64 15.70
N GLY A 183 16.28 -25.72 14.38
CA GLY A 183 16.12 -27.00 13.68
C GLY A 183 14.79 -27.68 14.01
N PRO A 184 14.49 -28.84 13.39
CA PRO A 184 13.36 -29.65 13.80
C PRO A 184 13.56 -30.10 15.26
N SER A 185 12.65 -29.72 16.14
CA SER A 185 12.55 -30.31 17.47
C SER A 185 12.06 -31.76 17.30
N THR A 186 13.01 -32.67 17.14
CA THR A 186 12.80 -34.13 17.20
C THR A 186 12.58 -34.58 18.62
#